data_AF-A0A915PQX2-F1
#
_entry.id   AF-A0A915PQX2-F1
#
_cell.length_a   1.000
_cell.length_b   1.000
_cell.length_c   1.000
_cell.angle_alpha   90.00
_cell.angle_beta   90.00
_cell.angle_gamma   90.00
#
_symmetry.space_group_name_H-M   'P 1'
#
loop_
_entity.id
_entity.type
_entity.pdbx_description
1 polymer ?
#
loop_
_entity_poly.entity_id
_entity_poly.type
_entity_poly.pdbx_seq_one_letter_code
_entity_poly.pdbx_strand_id
1 'polypeptide(L)'
;MFGLGPWWYNFSQFHRSELTVDNLTSVPSPYIELTIFGTFKAAELLSFVGGCIVHPAYRLFLLRNLTPETTTNNSVKIIRNICRKTQGRFLLASFVVGPLSTLAYVSYCSLNRKEAKELCYKIRCSEQMMVWDRAAVSLGCVGWYWKRFKGAVDGINMASIYTAYYFTIQKRLTNASATSKIESWQRPKSVEEAEDARKSLPFLMHVGRDEAELALVELSLSFINGFFGRLGLVVEIYITGDRAVMDDEIDKEWTIFWR
;
A
#
# COMPACT_ATOMS: atom_id res chain seq x y z
N MET A 1 9.28 8.29 -16.13
CA MET A 1 8.67 7.14 -15.41
C MET A 1 9.47 6.89 -14.13
N PHE A 2 8.82 6.72 -12.96
CA PHE A 2 9.45 6.73 -11.63
C PHE A 2 10.39 5.53 -11.28
N GLY A 3 10.72 4.67 -12.24
CA GLY A 3 11.58 3.49 -12.02
C GLY A 3 10.94 2.37 -11.18
N LEU A 4 9.62 2.36 -11.00
CA LEU A 4 8.91 1.39 -10.13
C LEU A 4 8.58 0.04 -10.80
N GLY A 5 8.95 -0.15 -12.07
CA GLY A 5 8.69 -1.39 -12.81
C GLY A 5 9.18 -2.65 -12.08
N PRO A 6 10.48 -2.73 -11.70
CA PRO A 6 11.03 -3.88 -11.00
C PRO A 6 10.32 -4.19 -9.67
N TRP A 7 9.95 -3.15 -8.92
CA TRP A 7 9.15 -3.29 -7.71
C TRP A 7 7.76 -3.87 -8.01
N TRP A 8 7.06 -3.34 -9.03
CA TRP A 8 5.72 -3.80 -9.39
C TRP A 8 5.70 -5.25 -9.87
N TYR A 9 6.69 -5.68 -10.65
CA TYR A 9 6.80 -7.08 -11.08
C TYR A 9 6.99 -8.02 -9.88
N ASN A 10 7.82 -7.62 -8.92
CA ASN A 10 8.01 -8.37 -7.68
C ASN A 10 6.74 -8.41 -6.82
N PHE A 11 6.06 -7.26 -6.68
CA PHE A 11 4.86 -7.11 -5.89
C PHE A 11 3.69 -7.90 -6.48
N SER A 12 3.33 -7.65 -7.75
CA SER A 12 2.13 -8.19 -8.41
C SER A 12 2.26 -9.66 -8.79
N GLN A 13 3.46 -10.12 -9.12
CA GLN A 13 3.75 -11.47 -9.64
C GLN A 13 2.93 -11.90 -10.87
N PHE A 14 2.26 -10.97 -11.56
CA PHE A 14 1.48 -11.28 -12.76
C PHE A 14 2.37 -11.71 -13.94
N HIS A 15 3.51 -11.04 -14.12
CA HIS A 15 4.48 -11.36 -15.16
C HIS A 15 5.63 -12.19 -14.57
N ARG A 16 5.43 -13.51 -14.49
CA ARG A 16 6.46 -14.42 -13.97
C ARG A 16 7.75 -14.40 -14.77
N SER A 17 7.74 -14.04 -16.06
CA SER A 17 8.95 -13.90 -16.88
C SER A 17 9.88 -12.82 -16.35
N GLU A 18 9.34 -11.69 -15.89
CA GLU A 18 10.07 -10.51 -15.38
C GLU A 18 10.59 -10.68 -13.93
N LEU A 19 10.22 -11.76 -13.23
CA LEU A 19 10.81 -12.12 -11.94
C LEU A 19 12.20 -12.73 -12.15
N THR A 20 13.18 -11.87 -12.43
CA THR A 20 14.61 -12.19 -12.55
C THR A 20 15.38 -11.67 -11.33
N VAL A 21 16.57 -12.22 -11.08
CA VAL A 21 17.46 -11.77 -10.00
C VAL A 21 17.89 -10.31 -10.21
N ASP A 22 18.07 -9.90 -11.47
CA ASP A 22 18.39 -8.51 -11.84
C ASP A 22 17.26 -7.54 -11.50
N ASN A 23 16.01 -7.91 -11.78
CA ASN A 23 14.85 -7.10 -11.40
C ASN A 23 14.62 -7.08 -9.89
N LEU A 24 14.95 -8.17 -9.18
CA LEU A 24 14.85 -8.24 -7.73
C LEU A 24 15.84 -7.28 -7.04
N THR A 25 17.07 -7.23 -7.53
CA THR A 25 18.19 -6.44 -6.96
C THR A 25 18.23 -4.99 -7.45
N SER A 26 17.63 -4.70 -8.61
CA SER A 26 17.52 -3.33 -9.11
C SER A 26 16.48 -2.50 -8.34
N VAL A 27 16.99 -1.62 -7.49
CA VAL A 27 16.20 -0.64 -6.71
C VAL A 27 16.61 0.77 -7.17
N PRO A 28 16.02 1.30 -8.26
CA PRO A 28 16.40 2.61 -8.81
C PRO A 28 15.99 3.76 -7.88
N SER A 29 14.83 3.65 -7.23
CA SER A 29 14.18 4.69 -6.43
C SER A 29 13.86 4.19 -5.00
N PRO A 30 14.88 3.95 -4.14
CA PRO A 30 14.69 3.29 -2.85
C PRO A 30 13.78 4.08 -1.90
N TYR A 31 13.90 5.41 -1.85
CA TYR A 31 13.05 6.22 -0.96
C TYR A 31 11.58 6.18 -1.37
N ILE A 32 11.27 6.20 -2.66
CA ILE A 32 9.89 6.08 -3.15
C ILE A 32 9.33 4.69 -2.81
N GLU A 33 10.11 3.64 -3.00
CA GLU A 33 9.70 2.29 -2.63
C GLU A 33 9.45 2.13 -1.13
N LEU A 34 10.29 2.72 -0.28
CA LEU A 34 10.06 2.77 1.17
C LEU A 34 8.80 3.57 1.53
N THR A 35 8.50 4.65 0.81
CA THR A 35 7.26 5.42 1.00
C THR A 35 6.03 4.60 0.65
N ILE A 36 6.06 3.85 -0.45
CA ILE A 36 4.99 2.93 -0.85
C ILE A 36 4.81 1.84 0.21
N PHE A 37 5.90 1.22 0.65
CA PHE A 37 5.86 0.20 1.71
C PHE A 37 5.29 0.77 3.01
N GLY A 38 5.76 1.94 3.45
CA GLY A 38 5.24 2.60 4.65
C GLY A 38 3.78 2.98 4.54
N THR A 39 3.30 3.32 3.34
CA THR A 39 1.87 3.55 3.07
C THR A 39 1.05 2.28 3.26
N PHE A 40 1.53 1.12 2.76
CA PHE A 40 0.85 -0.15 3.01
C PHE A 40 0.81 -0.50 4.49
N LYS A 41 1.93 -0.36 5.21
CA LYS A 41 1.99 -0.65 6.64
C LYS A 41 1.10 0.31 7.46
N ALA A 42 1.07 1.58 7.10
CA ALA A 42 0.16 2.54 7.72
C ALA A 42 -1.31 2.22 7.41
N ALA A 43 -1.62 1.79 6.19
CA ALA A 43 -2.98 1.40 5.80
C ALA A 43 -3.46 0.18 6.58
N GLU A 44 -2.61 -0.84 6.74
CA GLU A 44 -2.88 -2.00 7.59
C GLU A 44 -3.11 -1.59 9.05
N LEU A 45 -2.17 -0.82 9.63
CA LEU A 45 -2.23 -0.40 11.04
C LEU A 45 -3.46 0.47 11.33
N LEU A 46 -3.70 1.51 10.52
CA LEU A 46 -4.81 2.43 10.73
C LEU A 46 -6.16 1.77 10.40
N SER A 47 -6.20 0.82 9.46
CA SER A 47 -7.40 0.00 9.23
C SER A 47 -7.74 -0.86 10.45
N PHE A 48 -6.72 -1.44 11.10
CA PHE A 48 -6.91 -2.19 12.32
C PHE A 48 -7.37 -1.28 13.47
N VAL A 49 -6.69 -0.16 13.71
CA VAL A 49 -7.07 0.81 14.76
C VAL A 49 -8.49 1.35 14.50
N GLY A 50 -8.79 1.78 13.29
CA GLY A 50 -10.08 2.33 12.92
C GLY A 50 -11.23 1.32 13.01
N GLY A 51 -11.01 0.08 12.54
CA GLY A 51 -12.03 -0.96 12.46
C GLY A 51 -12.21 -1.77 13.73
N CYS A 52 -11.13 -2.13 14.41
CA CYS A 52 -11.14 -3.05 15.55
C CYS A 52 -11.14 -2.34 16.91
N ILE A 53 -10.65 -1.10 16.99
CA ILE A 53 -10.52 -0.37 18.26
C ILE A 53 -11.49 0.82 18.30
N VAL A 54 -11.30 1.78 17.39
CA VAL A 54 -12.03 3.05 17.41
C VAL A 54 -13.51 2.85 17.09
N HIS A 55 -13.84 2.06 16.06
CA HIS A 55 -15.23 1.77 15.69
C HIS A 55 -16.07 1.19 16.85
N PRO A 56 -15.68 0.09 17.53
CA PRO A 56 -16.46 -0.43 18.65
C PRO A 56 -16.45 0.48 19.87
N ALA A 57 -15.31 1.08 20.23
CA ALA A 57 -15.22 1.99 21.38
C ALA A 57 -16.13 3.23 21.20
N TYR A 58 -16.08 3.85 20.01
CA TYR A 58 -16.89 5.02 19.70
C TYR A 58 -18.37 4.68 19.61
N ARG A 59 -18.71 3.49 19.10
CA ARG A 59 -20.10 3.00 19.09
C ARG A 59 -20.65 2.84 20.50
N LEU A 60 -19.87 2.25 21.42
CA LEU A 60 -20.29 2.09 22.82
C LEU A 60 -20.45 3.44 23.51
N PHE A 61 -19.54 4.37 23.28
CA PHE A 61 -19.62 5.74 23.80
C PHE A 61 -20.90 6.45 23.33
N LEU A 62 -21.19 6.43 22.02
CA LEU A 62 -22.39 7.07 21.47
C LEU A 62 -23.69 6.42 21.97
N LEU A 63 -23.72 5.09 22.12
CA LEU A 63 -24.89 4.40 22.65
C LEU A 63 -25.15 4.72 24.12
N ARG A 64 -24.10 4.92 24.92
CA ARG A 64 -24.21 5.30 26.34
C ARG A 64 -24.72 6.73 26.55
N ASN A 65 -24.43 7.63 25.62
CA ASN A 65 -24.81 9.04 25.70
C ASN A 65 -26.17 9.34 25.04
N LEU A 66 -26.93 8.32 24.64
CA LEU A 66 -28.28 8.51 24.12
C LEU A 66 -29.23 8.91 25.26
N THR A 67 -29.79 10.11 25.18
CA THR A 67 -30.88 10.53 26.07
C THR A 67 -32.21 10.00 25.53
N PRO A 68 -33.14 9.57 26.40
CA PRO A 68 -34.44 9.04 25.97
C PRO A 68 -35.24 10.08 25.16
N GLU A 69 -35.05 11.36 25.44
CA GLU A 69 -35.71 12.48 24.75
C GLU A 69 -35.27 12.66 23.29
N THR A 70 -34.04 12.29 22.94
CA THR A 70 -33.51 12.42 21.57
C THR A 70 -33.51 11.09 20.81
N THR A 71 -33.97 10.02 21.47
CA THR A 71 -33.92 8.67 20.91
C THR A 71 -35.09 8.42 19.97
N THR A 72 -34.79 8.33 18.68
CA THR A 72 -35.72 7.80 17.66
C THR A 72 -35.44 6.32 17.36
N ASN A 73 -36.41 5.63 16.75
CA ASN A 73 -36.24 4.24 16.26
C ASN A 73 -35.05 4.06 15.30
N ASN A 74 -34.56 5.15 14.67
CA ASN A 74 -33.45 5.12 13.72
C ASN A 74 -32.07 5.46 14.33
N SER A 75 -32.00 5.87 15.60
CA SER A 75 -30.78 6.38 16.23
C SER A 75 -29.62 5.39 16.16
N VAL A 76 -29.90 4.10 16.40
CA VAL A 76 -28.89 3.03 16.32
C VAL A 76 -28.34 2.87 14.90
N LYS A 77 -29.19 3.02 13.87
CA LYS A 77 -28.77 2.94 12.47
C LYS A 77 -27.88 4.13 12.10
N ILE A 78 -28.20 5.31 12.60
CA ILE A 78 -27.42 6.54 12.42
C ILE A 78 -26.04 6.40 13.07
N ILE A 79 -26.00 6.00 14.35
CA ILE A 79 -24.74 5.77 15.10
C ILE A 79 -23.85 4.78 14.35
N ARG A 80 -24.41 3.64 13.92
CA ARG A 80 -23.65 2.65 13.14
C ARG A 80 -23.08 3.26 11.85
N ASN A 81 -23.85 4.08 11.13
CA ASN A 81 -23.37 4.70 9.91
C ASN A 81 -22.23 5.70 10.16
N ILE A 82 -22.31 6.48 11.25
CA ILE A 82 -21.26 7.41 11.68
C ILE A 82 -19.99 6.64 12.03
N CYS A 83 -20.05 5.65 12.93
CA CYS A 83 -18.88 4.86 13.31
C CYS A 83 -18.23 4.20 12.09
N ARG A 84 -19.03 3.70 11.15
CA ARG A 84 -18.53 3.10 9.90
C ARG A 84 -17.89 4.14 8.97
N LYS A 85 -18.36 5.39 8.95
CA LYS A 85 -17.68 6.48 8.22
C LYS A 85 -16.33 6.80 8.87
N THR A 86 -16.28 6.88 10.20
CA THR A 86 -15.04 7.10 10.95
C THR A 86 -14.01 6.03 10.63
N GLN A 87 -14.40 4.76 10.59
CA GLN A 87 -13.52 3.65 10.18
C GLN A 87 -12.85 3.90 8.81
N GLY A 88 -13.61 4.32 7.80
CA GLY A 88 -13.05 4.63 6.47
C GLY A 88 -12.10 5.84 6.47
N ARG A 89 -12.30 6.81 7.37
CA ARG A 89 -11.40 7.98 7.52
C ARG A 89 -10.02 7.58 8.05
N PHE A 90 -9.91 6.53 8.86
CA PHE A 90 -8.60 6.04 9.32
C PHE A 90 -7.76 5.47 8.15
N LEU A 91 -8.41 4.76 7.22
CA LEU A 91 -7.73 4.32 6.00
C LEU A 91 -7.28 5.52 5.15
N LEU A 92 -8.11 6.55 5.03
CA LEU A 92 -7.71 7.77 4.32
C LEU A 92 -6.51 8.46 4.98
N ALA A 93 -6.50 8.54 6.31
CA ALA A 93 -5.37 9.10 7.05
C ALA A 93 -4.05 8.38 6.77
N SER A 94 -4.08 7.09 6.40
CA SER A 94 -2.87 6.32 6.09
C SER A 94 -2.11 6.81 4.86
N PHE A 95 -2.79 7.42 3.89
CA PHE A 95 -2.13 7.99 2.70
C PHE A 95 -1.29 9.23 3.04
N VAL A 96 -1.54 9.85 4.20
CA VAL A 96 -0.76 10.97 4.70
C VAL A 96 0.25 10.49 5.74
N VAL A 97 -0.21 9.72 6.73
CA VAL A 97 0.64 9.21 7.83
C VAL A 97 1.73 8.27 7.31
N GLY A 98 1.43 7.42 6.32
CA GLY A 98 2.39 6.49 5.74
C GLY A 98 3.62 7.19 5.18
N PRO A 99 3.48 8.04 4.15
CA PRO A 99 4.61 8.78 3.59
C PRO A 99 5.36 9.65 4.61
N LEU A 100 4.63 10.36 5.48
CA LEU A 100 5.25 11.20 6.50
C LEU A 100 6.06 10.39 7.52
N SER A 101 5.53 9.24 7.96
CA SER A 101 6.23 8.36 8.89
C SER A 101 7.49 7.75 8.25
N THR A 102 7.45 7.37 6.97
CA THR A 102 8.64 6.93 6.24
C THR A 102 9.67 8.04 6.12
N LEU A 103 9.25 9.26 5.75
CA LEU A 103 10.18 10.39 5.63
C LEU A 103 10.81 10.75 6.99
N ALA A 104 10.01 10.73 8.06
CA ALA A 104 10.51 10.92 9.41
C ALA A 104 11.50 9.83 9.81
N TYR A 105 11.21 8.56 9.49
CA TYR A 105 12.11 7.45 9.75
C TYR A 105 13.44 7.57 8.99
N VAL A 106 13.38 7.91 7.69
CA VAL A 106 14.58 8.12 6.87
C VAL A 106 15.42 9.28 7.42
N SER A 107 14.77 10.36 7.84
CA SER A 107 15.44 11.55 8.39
C SER A 107 16.04 11.27 9.77
N TYR A 108 15.29 10.63 10.67
CA TYR A 108 15.72 10.33 12.04
C TYR A 108 16.88 9.34 12.07
N CYS A 109 16.81 8.28 11.26
CA CYS A 109 17.88 7.28 11.15
C CYS A 109 19.02 7.72 10.22
N SER A 110 18.92 8.89 9.57
CA SER A 110 19.89 9.36 8.58
C SER A 110 20.24 8.30 7.53
N LEU A 111 19.20 7.67 6.96
CA LEU A 111 19.33 6.50 6.11
C LEU A 111 20.01 6.83 4.77
N ASN A 112 21.22 6.31 4.59
CA ASN A 112 21.97 6.48 3.36
C ASN A 112 21.28 5.75 2.20
N ARG A 113 21.51 6.22 0.96
CA ARG A 113 20.89 5.62 -0.24
C ARG A 113 21.20 4.12 -0.37
N LYS A 114 22.40 3.69 0.03
CA LYS A 114 22.82 2.28 0.02
C LYS A 114 22.02 1.44 1.01
N GLU A 115 21.91 1.90 2.26
CA GLU A 115 21.12 1.25 3.31
C GLU A 115 19.64 1.18 2.94
N ALA A 116 19.10 2.25 2.35
CA ALA A 116 17.72 2.29 1.86
C ALA A 116 17.47 1.26 0.75
N LYS A 117 18.41 1.10 -0.21
CA LYS A 117 18.35 0.05 -1.23
C LYS A 117 18.36 -1.34 -0.61
N GLU A 118 19.25 -1.58 0.35
CA GLU A 118 19.36 -2.88 1.01
C GLU A 118 18.08 -3.21 1.81
N LEU A 119 17.49 -2.21 2.46
CA LEU A 119 16.21 -2.36 3.14
C LEU A 119 15.08 -2.73 2.17
N CYS A 120 14.97 -2.02 1.04
CA CYS A 120 14.02 -2.37 -0.03
C CYS A 120 14.23 -3.81 -0.52
N TYR A 121 15.47 -4.22 -0.76
CA TYR A 121 15.79 -5.58 -1.18
C TYR A 121 15.35 -6.62 -0.14
N LYS A 122 15.64 -6.39 1.14
CA LYS A 122 15.16 -7.25 2.24
C LYS A 122 13.64 -7.35 2.28
N ILE A 123 12.93 -6.24 2.04
CA ILE A 123 11.47 -6.20 1.96
C ILE A 123 10.96 -7.05 0.78
N ARG A 124 11.51 -6.89 -0.42
CA ARG A 124 11.14 -7.69 -1.62
C ARG A 124 11.41 -9.18 -1.43
N CYS A 125 12.48 -9.53 -0.72
CA CYS A 125 12.84 -10.92 -0.41
C CYS A 125 11.96 -11.53 0.70
N SER A 126 11.31 -10.71 1.52
CA SER A 126 10.44 -11.15 2.60
C SER A 126 9.09 -11.62 2.04
N GLU A 127 8.96 -12.93 1.93
CA GLU A 127 7.70 -13.57 1.52
C GLU A 127 6.53 -13.16 2.41
N GLN A 128 6.76 -13.08 3.73
CA GLN A 128 5.73 -12.72 4.69
C GLN A 128 5.15 -11.34 4.43
N MET A 129 6.02 -10.33 4.27
CA MET A 129 5.60 -8.96 4.03
C MET A 129 4.88 -8.84 2.68
N MET A 130 5.43 -9.44 1.63
CA MET A 130 4.84 -9.37 0.30
C MET A 130 3.48 -10.07 0.20
N VAL A 131 3.29 -11.21 0.89
CA VAL A 131 1.99 -11.90 0.93
C VAL A 131 0.97 -11.08 1.73
N TRP A 132 1.38 -10.48 2.84
CA TRP A 132 0.52 -9.55 3.61
C TRP A 132 0.04 -8.40 2.75
N ASP A 133 0.95 -7.67 2.12
CA ASP A 133 0.62 -6.48 1.34
C ASP A 133 -0.28 -6.83 0.14
N ARG A 134 0.00 -7.94 -0.57
CA ARG A 134 -0.86 -8.43 -1.66
C ARG A 134 -2.26 -8.84 -1.18
N ALA A 135 -2.35 -9.52 -0.04
CA ALA A 135 -3.64 -9.92 0.51
C ALA A 135 -4.44 -8.68 0.94
N ALA A 136 -3.78 -7.71 1.57
CA ALA A 136 -4.38 -6.44 1.98
C ALA A 136 -4.91 -5.65 0.78
N VAL A 137 -4.13 -5.56 -0.32
CA VAL A 137 -4.59 -4.92 -1.57
C VAL A 137 -5.76 -5.68 -2.18
N SER A 138 -5.66 -7.00 -2.35
CA SER A 138 -6.70 -7.78 -3.03
C SER A 138 -8.03 -7.75 -2.26
N LEU A 139 -8.03 -8.06 -0.96
CA LEU A 139 -9.23 -8.03 -0.14
C LEU A 139 -9.69 -6.60 0.15
N GLY A 140 -8.77 -5.64 0.25
CA GLY A 140 -9.09 -4.21 0.34
C GLY A 140 -9.85 -3.72 -0.89
N CYS A 141 -9.43 -4.10 -2.10
CA CYS A 141 -10.13 -3.79 -3.35
C CYS A 141 -11.50 -4.47 -3.44
N VAL A 142 -11.61 -5.75 -3.04
CA VAL A 142 -12.92 -6.45 -2.97
C VAL A 142 -13.86 -5.75 -2.00
N GLY A 143 -13.36 -5.40 -0.82
CA GLY A 143 -14.10 -4.65 0.19
C GLY A 143 -14.52 -3.26 -0.30
N TRP A 144 -13.61 -2.57 -1.00
CA TRP A 144 -13.88 -1.29 -1.64
C TRP A 144 -15.03 -1.37 -2.63
N TYR A 145 -14.98 -2.37 -3.52
CA TYR A 145 -16.02 -2.59 -4.53
C TYR A 145 -17.40 -2.75 -3.86
N TRP A 146 -17.46 -3.45 -2.73
CA TRP A 146 -18.72 -3.72 -2.03
C TRP A 146 -19.26 -2.51 -1.23
N LYS A 147 -18.40 -1.82 -0.46
CA LYS A 147 -18.82 -0.81 0.54
C LYS A 147 -17.91 0.42 0.61
N ARG A 148 -17.16 0.73 -0.47
CA ARG A 148 -16.17 1.83 -0.56
C ARG A 148 -15.14 1.74 0.57
N PHE A 149 -14.61 2.87 1.05
CA PHE A 149 -13.59 2.92 2.13
C PHE A 149 -13.94 2.05 3.35
N LYS A 150 -15.22 1.97 3.71
CA LYS A 150 -15.68 1.18 4.87
C LYS A 150 -15.45 -0.31 4.65
N GLY A 151 -15.77 -0.78 3.44
CA GLY A 151 -15.55 -2.17 3.06
C GLY A 151 -14.07 -2.46 2.83
N ALA A 152 -13.30 -1.50 2.32
CA ALA A 152 -11.86 -1.66 2.15
C ALA A 152 -11.15 -1.94 3.48
N VAL A 153 -11.51 -1.23 4.56
CA VAL A 153 -10.99 -1.50 5.90
C VAL A 153 -11.36 -2.90 6.38
N ASP A 154 -12.60 -3.33 6.18
CA ASP A 154 -13.02 -4.69 6.54
C ASP A 154 -12.20 -5.74 5.75
N GLY A 155 -11.96 -5.49 4.46
CA GLY A 155 -11.16 -6.33 3.59
C GLY A 155 -9.69 -6.44 4.04
N ILE A 156 -9.07 -5.30 4.37
CA ILE A 156 -7.70 -5.25 4.90
C ILE A 156 -7.60 -6.02 6.22
N ASN A 157 -8.54 -5.81 7.15
CA ASN A 157 -8.53 -6.53 8.43
C ASN A 157 -8.73 -8.05 8.24
N MET A 158 -9.59 -8.46 7.32
CA MET A 158 -9.74 -9.86 6.94
C MET A 158 -8.47 -10.43 6.31
N ALA A 159 -7.75 -9.64 5.52
CA ALA A 159 -6.45 -10.05 4.97
C ALA A 159 -5.42 -10.30 6.07
N SER A 160 -5.35 -9.43 7.08
CA SER A 160 -4.46 -9.63 8.22
C SER A 160 -4.77 -10.93 8.97
N ILE A 161 -6.05 -11.25 9.18
CA ILE A 161 -6.46 -12.50 9.82
C ILE A 161 -6.09 -13.70 8.95
N TYR A 162 -6.43 -13.66 7.65
CA TYR A 162 -6.15 -14.74 6.71
C TYR A 162 -4.65 -15.03 6.61
N THR A 163 -3.84 -13.99 6.49
CA THR A 163 -2.39 -14.14 6.35
C THR A 163 -1.73 -14.55 7.66
N ALA A 164 -2.21 -14.08 8.81
CA ALA A 164 -1.78 -14.60 10.11
C ALA A 164 -2.08 -16.10 10.24
N TYR A 165 -3.28 -16.54 9.87
CA TYR A 165 -3.65 -17.95 9.85
C TYR A 165 -2.76 -18.76 8.89
N TYR A 166 -2.54 -18.25 7.68
CA TYR A 166 -1.69 -18.89 6.67
C TYR A 166 -0.28 -19.15 7.20
N PHE A 167 0.38 -18.15 7.79
CA PHE A 167 1.76 -18.28 8.26
C PHE A 167 1.89 -19.06 9.58
N THR A 168 0.88 -19.02 10.45
CA THR A 168 0.92 -19.70 11.75
C THR A 168 0.54 -21.17 11.68
N ILE A 169 -0.47 -21.50 10.87
CA ILE A 169 -1.09 -22.82 10.84
C ILE A 169 -0.78 -23.52 9.53
N GLN A 170 -1.23 -22.96 8.40
CA GLN A 170 -1.19 -23.66 7.12
C GLN A 170 0.24 -23.92 6.65
N LYS A 171 1.13 -22.93 6.70
CA LYS A 171 2.52 -23.09 6.27
C LYS A 171 3.29 -24.11 7.10
N ARG A 172 3.00 -24.21 8.40
CA ARG A 172 3.59 -25.21 9.30
C ARG A 172 3.10 -26.63 9.00
N LEU A 173 1.82 -26.77 8.69
CA LEU A 173 1.20 -28.08 8.44
C LEU A 173 1.53 -28.65 7.05
N THR A 174 1.64 -27.77 6.04
CA THR A 174 1.71 -28.24 4.65
C THR A 174 3.13 -28.49 4.16
N ASN A 175 4.18 -28.15 4.94
CA ASN A 175 5.60 -28.16 4.51
C ASN A 175 5.81 -27.59 3.08
N ALA A 176 4.91 -26.71 2.65
CA ALA A 176 4.89 -26.22 1.29
C ALA A 176 6.03 -25.22 1.17
N SER A 177 7.11 -25.67 0.53
CA SER A 177 8.15 -24.76 0.04
C SER A 177 7.44 -23.71 -0.82
N ALA A 178 7.48 -22.47 -0.35
CA ALA A 178 6.78 -21.38 -1.01
C ALA A 178 7.25 -21.33 -2.46
N THR A 179 6.30 -21.29 -3.39
CA THR A 179 6.52 -21.34 -4.84
C THR A 179 7.12 -20.02 -5.36
N SER A 180 8.21 -19.54 -4.75
CA SER A 180 8.98 -18.43 -5.26
C SER A 180 9.81 -18.93 -6.43
N LYS A 181 9.60 -18.33 -7.62
CA LYS A 181 10.39 -18.64 -8.82
C LYS A 181 11.90 -18.49 -8.60
N ILE A 182 12.30 -17.59 -7.69
CA ILE A 182 13.70 -17.39 -7.29
C ILE A 182 13.89 -18.07 -5.94
N GLU A 183 14.64 -19.17 -5.95
CA GLU A 183 14.96 -19.94 -4.76
C GLU A 183 15.87 -19.16 -3.83
N SER A 184 15.85 -19.48 -2.52
CA SER A 184 16.60 -18.73 -1.51
C SER A 184 18.11 -18.72 -1.76
N TRP A 185 18.66 -19.78 -2.36
CA TRP A 185 20.09 -19.87 -2.72
C TRP A 185 20.47 -19.11 -3.98
N GLN A 186 19.51 -18.77 -4.85
CA GLN A 186 19.74 -17.94 -6.04
C GLN A 186 19.75 -16.44 -5.71
N ARG A 187 19.38 -16.06 -4.48
CA ARG A 187 19.31 -14.67 -4.04
C ARG A 187 20.69 -14.24 -3.52
N PRO A 188 21.24 -13.13 -4.04
CA PRO A 188 22.43 -12.51 -3.48
C PRO A 188 22.24 -12.18 -2.00
N LYS A 189 23.30 -12.28 -1.18
CA LYS A 189 23.20 -11.97 0.26
C LYS A 189 23.01 -10.48 0.49
N SER A 190 23.54 -9.64 -0.41
CA SER A 190 23.35 -8.20 -0.39
C SER A 190 23.18 -7.62 -1.80
N VAL A 191 22.67 -6.39 -1.88
CA VAL A 191 22.58 -5.65 -3.14
C VAL A 191 23.96 -5.33 -3.70
N GLU A 192 24.95 -5.08 -2.81
CA GLU A 192 26.33 -4.80 -3.22
C GLU A 192 26.99 -6.00 -3.90
N GLU A 193 26.77 -7.22 -3.39
CA GLU A 193 27.26 -8.46 -4.02
C GLU A 193 26.68 -8.67 -5.43
N ALA A 194 25.41 -8.29 -5.63
CA ALA A 194 24.77 -8.33 -6.95
C ALA A 194 25.31 -7.24 -7.89
N GLU A 195 25.53 -6.03 -7.39
CA GLU A 195 26.10 -4.92 -8.18
C GLU A 195 27.55 -5.24 -8.61
N ASP A 196 28.34 -5.89 -7.74
CA ASP A 196 29.72 -6.26 -8.05
C ASP A 196 29.83 -7.45 -9.01
N ALA A 197 28.96 -8.45 -8.86
CA ALA A 197 28.83 -9.52 -9.86
C ALA A 197 28.48 -8.96 -11.24
N ARG A 198 27.58 -7.96 -11.30
CA ARG A 198 27.19 -7.31 -12.56
C ARG A 198 28.33 -6.48 -13.17
N LYS A 199 29.12 -5.77 -12.37
CA LYS A 199 30.32 -5.05 -12.84
C LYS A 199 31.38 -6.01 -13.41
N SER A 200 31.45 -7.23 -12.89
CA SER A 200 32.38 -8.26 -13.37
C SER A 200 31.95 -8.97 -14.67
N LEU A 201 30.72 -8.72 -15.15
CA LEU A 201 30.14 -9.29 -16.37
C LEU A 201 29.90 -8.19 -17.44
N PRO A 202 30.95 -7.67 -18.11
CA PRO A 202 30.80 -6.62 -19.10
C PRO A 202 30.60 -7.21 -20.51
N PHE A 203 29.55 -7.99 -20.78
CA PHE A 203 29.13 -8.29 -22.15
C PHE A 203 27.73 -8.92 -22.16
N LEU A 204 26.85 -8.48 -23.06
CA LEU A 204 25.47 -8.95 -23.30
C LEU A 204 24.39 -8.47 -22.31
N MET A 205 23.89 -7.24 -22.51
CA MET A 205 22.44 -7.02 -22.58
C MET A 205 22.13 -5.60 -23.09
N HIS A 206 22.22 -5.44 -24.41
CA HIS A 206 21.53 -4.39 -25.14
C HIS A 206 20.74 -5.07 -26.26
N VAL A 207 19.55 -5.58 -25.96
CA VAL A 207 18.56 -5.90 -27.01
C VAL A 207 17.14 -5.75 -26.43
N GLY A 208 16.41 -4.75 -26.95
CA GLY A 208 14.96 -4.80 -27.15
C GLY A 208 14.06 -4.51 -25.95
N ARG A 209 13.92 -3.24 -25.55
CA ARG A 209 12.86 -2.81 -24.63
C ARG A 209 12.31 -1.44 -25.00
N ASP A 210 11.64 -1.36 -26.14
CA ASP A 210 10.74 -0.27 -26.52
C ASP A 210 9.72 -0.95 -27.44
N GLU A 211 8.55 -1.38 -26.96
CA GLU A 211 7.27 -0.73 -27.30
C GLU A 211 6.10 -1.25 -26.41
N ALA A 212 6.35 -2.19 -25.48
CA ALA A 212 5.31 -2.77 -24.62
C ALA A 212 5.13 -2.05 -23.27
N GLU A 213 6.08 -1.21 -22.86
CA GLU A 213 6.01 -0.47 -21.58
C GLU A 213 5.03 0.70 -21.61
N LEU A 214 4.71 1.26 -22.79
CA LEU A 214 3.83 2.42 -22.91
C LEU A 214 2.34 2.07 -22.65
N ALA A 215 1.85 0.96 -23.20
CA ALA A 215 0.45 0.58 -23.12
C ALA A 215 -0.01 0.11 -21.72
N LEU A 216 0.89 -0.50 -20.94
CA LEU A 216 0.57 -1.03 -19.60
C LEU A 216 0.70 0.02 -18.49
N VAL A 217 1.57 1.02 -18.67
CA VAL A 217 1.66 2.18 -17.78
C VAL A 217 0.47 3.11 -17.99
N GLU A 218 -0.03 3.27 -19.22
CA GLU A 218 -1.31 3.95 -19.47
C GLU A 218 -2.51 3.21 -18.86
N LEU A 219 -2.53 1.88 -18.86
CA LEU A 219 -3.64 1.10 -18.30
C LEU A 219 -3.67 1.11 -16.76
N SER A 220 -2.49 1.14 -16.12
CA SER A 220 -2.37 1.25 -14.67
C SER A 220 -2.54 2.69 -14.18
N LEU A 221 -2.04 3.69 -14.92
CA LEU A 221 -2.35 5.10 -14.65
C LEU A 221 -3.82 5.42 -14.93
N SER A 222 -4.48 4.80 -15.91
CA SER A 222 -5.93 5.01 -16.12
C SER A 222 -6.77 4.31 -15.05
N PHE A 223 -6.31 3.19 -14.48
CA PHE A 223 -6.96 2.57 -13.32
C PHE A 223 -6.76 3.41 -12.05
N ILE A 224 -5.55 3.92 -11.81
CA ILE A 224 -5.24 4.80 -10.67
C ILE A 224 -5.95 6.15 -10.83
N ASN A 225 -5.81 6.84 -11.96
CA ASN A 225 -6.50 8.10 -12.26
C ASN A 225 -8.03 7.91 -12.39
N GLY A 226 -8.52 6.75 -12.81
CA GLY A 226 -9.94 6.43 -12.82
C GLY A 226 -10.51 6.15 -11.42
N PHE A 227 -9.69 5.55 -10.55
CA PHE A 227 -10.03 5.29 -9.14
C PHE A 227 -10.00 6.59 -8.30
N PHE A 228 -8.96 7.41 -8.49
CA PHE A 228 -8.74 8.68 -7.80
C PHE A 228 -9.53 9.85 -8.42
N GLY A 229 -9.69 9.89 -9.75
CA GLY A 229 -10.52 10.88 -10.46
C GLY A 229 -12.02 10.73 -10.19
N ARG A 230 -12.52 9.51 -9.94
CA ARG A 230 -13.90 9.30 -9.44
C ARG A 230 -14.08 9.66 -7.96
N LEU A 231 -13.01 9.99 -7.26
CA LEU A 231 -12.99 10.46 -5.87
C LEU A 231 -12.75 11.98 -5.78
N GLY A 232 -12.70 12.72 -6.90
CA GLY A 232 -12.31 14.14 -6.91
C GLY A 232 -10.87 14.39 -6.46
N LEU A 233 -10.09 13.34 -6.19
CA LEU A 233 -8.70 13.40 -5.79
C LEU A 233 -7.85 13.26 -7.05
N VAL A 234 -7.66 14.35 -7.79
CA VAL A 234 -6.54 14.40 -8.72
C VAL A 234 -5.28 14.42 -7.84
N VAL A 235 -4.56 13.30 -7.77
CA VAL A 235 -3.19 13.29 -7.21
C VAL A 235 -2.27 13.84 -8.29
N GLU A 236 -2.38 15.14 -8.54
CA GLU A 236 -1.32 15.87 -9.23
C GLU A 236 -0.19 16.04 -8.23
N ILE A 237 0.86 15.25 -8.40
CA ILE A 237 2.13 15.49 -7.72
C ILE A 237 2.75 16.72 -8.38
N TYR A 238 2.33 17.91 -7.96
CA TYR A 238 3.03 19.15 -8.29
C TYR A 238 4.33 19.21 -7.49
N ILE A 239 5.44 18.90 -8.16
CA ILE A 239 6.74 19.44 -7.76
C ILE A 239 6.75 20.88 -8.27
N THR A 240 6.88 21.81 -7.33
CA THR A 240 6.76 23.26 -7.49
C THR A 240 7.54 23.82 -8.68
N GLY A 241 6.83 24.63 -9.47
CA GLY A 241 7.35 25.49 -10.53
C GLY A 241 6.21 26.41 -11.00
N ASP A 242 5.99 27.48 -10.23
CA ASP A 242 5.09 28.63 -10.48
C ASP A 242 3.56 28.50 -10.30
N ARG A 243 2.97 29.69 -10.07
CA ARG A 243 1.75 30.00 -9.32
C ARG A 243 0.42 29.62 -9.98
N ALA A 244 -0.49 29.16 -9.11
CA ALA A 244 -1.91 29.49 -8.96
C ALA A 244 -2.84 29.53 -10.19
N VAL A 245 -3.81 28.61 -10.22
CA VAL A 245 -5.26 28.91 -10.26
C VAL A 245 -5.96 27.82 -9.44
N MET A 246 -6.74 28.24 -8.43
CA MET A 246 -7.48 27.38 -7.51
C MET A 246 -8.95 27.41 -7.94
N ASP A 247 -9.49 26.26 -8.37
CA ASP A 247 -10.91 26.14 -8.72
C ASP A 247 -11.77 25.97 -7.45
N ASP A 248 -12.74 26.86 -7.30
CA ASP A 248 -13.69 27.05 -6.17
C ASP A 248 -14.58 25.84 -5.83
N GLU A 249 -14.41 24.69 -6.47
CA GLU A 249 -15.26 23.50 -6.27
C GLU A 249 -14.69 22.50 -5.24
N ILE A 250 -13.39 22.55 -4.96
CA ILE A 250 -12.70 21.70 -3.98
C ILE A 250 -13.09 22.09 -2.53
N ASP A 251 -13.43 23.36 -2.29
CA ASP A 251 -13.73 23.85 -0.94
C ASP A 251 -15.02 23.28 -0.35
N LYS A 252 -15.95 22.79 -1.18
CA LYS A 252 -17.23 22.23 -0.68
C LYS A 252 -17.09 20.80 -0.15
N GLU A 253 -16.18 19.98 -0.68
CA GLU A 253 -15.96 18.62 -0.14
C GLU A 253 -15.02 18.61 1.08
N TRP A 254 -14.05 19.52 1.14
CA TRP A 254 -13.11 19.60 2.28
C TRP A 254 -13.70 20.31 3.50
N THR A 255 -14.59 21.29 3.33
CA THR A 255 -15.27 21.96 4.46
C THR A 255 -16.24 21.02 5.21
N ILE A 256 -16.69 19.93 4.58
CA ILE A 256 -17.49 18.87 5.21
C ILE A 256 -16.59 17.86 5.98
N PHE A 257 -15.27 17.91 5.79
CA PHE A 257 -14.34 16.96 6.42
C PHE A 257 -14.04 17.28 7.90
N TRP A 258 -14.28 18.53 8.33
CA TRP A 258 -14.01 19.03 9.69
C TRP A 258 -15.23 19.59 10.45
N ARG A 259 -16.46 19.35 9.97
CA ARG A 259 -17.69 19.51 10.77
C ARG A 259 -18.35 18.17 11.08
#